data_AF-I0HQ61-F1
#
_entry.id   AF-I0HQ61-F1
#
_cell.length_a   1.000
_cell.length_b   1.000
_cell.length_c   1.000
_cell.angle_alpha   90.00
_cell.angle_beta   90.00
_cell.angle_gamma   90.00
#
_symmetry.space_group_name_H-M   'P 1'
#
loop_
_entity.id
_entity.type
_entity.pdbx_description
1 polymer ?
#
loop_
_entity_poly.entity_id
_entity_poly.type
_entity_poly.pdbx_seq_one_letter_code
_entity_poly.pdbx_strand_id
1 'polypeptide(L)'
;MENQLGVLQDAVGAGARERAAQEIRELVARFAISETDLRRALSEVERERERRALVESRKAEQDHRRARERALHVARQLVEFWRIEPRELAARQPRAAQVEATPAVRYRHPVTGESWDGLGGQPEWLRRALGKEGYRVAELQPGTDDFARAAATRVRSE
;
A
#
# COMPACT_ATOMS: atom_id res chain seq x y z
N MET A 1 6.79 11.76 -8.58
CA MET A 1 7.56 12.86 -7.95
C MET A 1 7.10 13.00 -6.49
N GLU A 2 7.33 11.98 -5.66
CA GLU A 2 6.88 11.98 -4.26
C GLU A 2 8.08 11.70 -3.36
N ASN A 3 9.03 12.64 -3.32
CA ASN A 3 10.18 12.52 -2.40
C ASN A 3 10.79 13.88 -2.04
N GLN A 4 9.98 14.95 -2.02
CA GLN A 4 10.44 16.30 -1.61
C GLN A 4 9.89 16.75 -0.25
N LEU A 5 8.86 16.09 0.29
CA LEU A 5 8.27 16.46 1.58
C LEU A 5 8.99 15.84 2.79
N GLY A 6 9.64 14.68 2.63
CA GLY A 6 10.43 14.05 3.70
C GLY A 6 11.75 14.77 4.00
N VAL A 7 12.42 15.31 2.97
CA VAL A 7 13.72 15.98 3.10
C VAL A 7 13.63 17.30 3.86
N LEU A 8 12.51 18.04 3.71
CA LEU A 8 12.29 19.30 4.41
C LEU A 8 11.98 19.11 5.91
N GLN A 9 11.29 18.02 6.29
CA GLN A 9 11.06 17.69 7.69
C GLN A 9 12.35 17.23 8.40
N ASP A 10 13.21 16.49 7.69
CA ASP A 10 14.52 16.09 8.22
C ASP A 10 15.46 17.29 8.41
N ALA A 11 15.42 18.26 7.48
CA ALA A 11 16.22 19.49 7.58
C ALA A 11 15.81 20.38 8.78
N VAL A 12 14.51 20.50 9.07
CA VAL A 12 14.01 21.22 10.26
C VAL A 12 14.39 20.46 11.55
N GLY A 13 14.34 19.13 11.53
CA GLY A 13 14.78 18.27 12.62
C GLY A 13 16.29 18.37 12.89
N ALA A 14 17.11 18.45 11.84
CA ALA A 14 18.56 18.59 11.94
C ALA A 14 18.95 19.93 12.58
N GLY A 15 18.31 21.04 12.17
CA GLY A 15 18.54 22.36 12.79
C GLY A 15 18.09 22.44 14.25
N ALA A 16 16.98 21.76 14.60
CA ALA A 16 16.54 21.68 15.99
C ALA A 16 17.49 20.85 16.88
N ARG A 17 18.01 19.73 16.34
CA ARG A 17 19.02 18.90 17.02
C ARG A 17 20.32 19.66 17.26
N GLU A 18 20.79 20.43 16.28
CA GLU A 18 22.01 21.25 16.42
C GLU A 18 21.84 22.32 17.50
N ARG A 19 20.69 23.01 17.54
CA ARG A 19 20.39 23.99 18.60
C ARG A 19 20.37 23.35 20.00
N ALA A 20 19.74 22.20 20.14
CA ALA A 20 19.72 21.46 21.40
C ALA A 20 21.13 21.00 21.82
N ALA A 21 21.95 20.53 20.87
CA ALA A 21 23.33 20.16 21.15
C ALA A 21 24.16 21.38 21.60
N GLN A 22 23.97 22.54 20.98
CA GLN A 22 24.61 23.79 21.38
C GLN A 22 24.19 24.22 22.79
N GLU A 23 22.90 24.11 23.13
CA GLU A 23 22.38 24.42 24.47
C GLU A 23 22.97 23.48 25.53
N ILE A 24 23.06 22.18 25.25
CA ILE A 24 23.71 21.21 26.15
C ILE A 24 25.19 21.57 26.33
N ARG A 25 25.91 21.92 25.26
CA ARG A 25 27.32 22.38 25.34
C ARG A 25 27.44 23.62 26.22
N GLU A 26 26.55 24.59 26.08
CA GLU A 26 26.54 25.81 26.90
C GLU A 26 26.24 25.50 28.37
N LEU A 27 25.27 24.64 28.67
CA LEU A 27 24.97 24.22 30.04
C LEU A 27 26.15 23.50 30.69
N VAL A 28 26.79 22.57 29.97
CA VAL A 28 27.99 21.88 30.45
C VAL A 28 29.11 22.88 30.77
N ALA A 29 29.34 23.86 29.90
CA ALA A 29 30.34 24.90 30.10
C ALA A 29 29.99 25.85 31.27
N ARG A 30 28.74 26.28 31.36
CA ARG A 30 28.24 27.22 32.38
C ARG A 30 28.27 26.65 33.79
N PHE A 31 27.93 25.38 33.93
CA PHE A 31 27.84 24.70 35.23
C PHE A 31 29.09 23.88 35.56
N ALA A 32 30.13 23.93 34.72
CA ALA A 32 31.36 23.13 34.87
C ALA A 32 31.07 21.64 35.15
N ILE A 33 30.10 21.07 34.42
CA ILE A 33 29.67 19.68 34.61
C ILE A 33 30.86 18.77 34.27
N SER A 34 31.23 17.90 35.20
CA SER A 34 32.34 16.97 34.98
C SER A 34 32.00 15.95 33.90
N GLU A 35 33.01 15.48 33.17
CA GLU A 35 32.83 14.41 32.17
C GLU A 35 32.18 13.16 32.77
N THR A 36 32.45 12.87 34.04
CA THR A 36 31.90 11.71 34.74
C THR A 36 30.42 11.88 35.06
N ASP A 37 30.00 13.07 35.48
CA ASP A 37 28.58 13.38 35.74
C ASP A 37 27.78 13.44 34.43
N LEU A 38 28.37 14.00 33.36
CA LEU A 38 27.76 14.00 32.04
C LEU A 38 27.60 12.57 31.50
N ARG A 39 28.63 11.72 31.62
CA ARG A 39 28.54 10.30 31.22
C ARG A 39 27.47 9.56 32.01
N ARG A 40 27.37 9.79 33.32
CA ARG A 40 26.33 9.20 34.16
C ARG A 40 24.94 9.58 33.67
N ALA A 41 24.69 10.87 33.45
CA ALA A 41 23.40 11.37 32.97
C ALA A 41 23.01 10.78 31.61
N LEU A 42 23.98 10.69 30.68
CA LEU A 42 23.75 10.08 29.36
C LEU A 42 23.41 8.58 29.48
N SER A 43 24.12 7.83 30.32
CA SER A 43 23.81 6.41 30.56
C SER A 43 22.43 6.19 31.19
N GLU A 44 21.95 7.11 32.03
CA GLU A 44 20.60 7.07 32.58
C GLU A 44 19.54 7.29 31.49
N VAL A 45 19.77 8.24 30.58
CA VAL A 45 18.89 8.49 29.42
C VAL A 45 18.85 7.28 28.49
N GLU A 46 19.98 6.63 28.23
CA GLU A 46 20.04 5.41 27.41
C GLU A 46 19.26 4.27 28.06
N ARG A 47 19.43 4.04 29.37
CA ARG A 47 18.67 3.03 30.12
C ARG A 47 17.17 3.30 30.09
N GLU A 48 16.76 4.55 30.27
CA GLU A 48 15.36 4.94 30.24
C GLU A 48 14.74 4.73 28.84
N ARG A 49 15.51 5.05 27.79
CA ARG A 49 15.12 4.77 26.40
C ARG A 49 14.98 3.27 26.16
N GLU A 50 15.92 2.46 26.63
CA GLU A 50 15.86 1.00 26.49
C GLU A 50 14.64 0.42 27.24
N ARG A 51 14.38 0.86 28.48
CA ARG A 51 13.19 0.46 29.24
C ARG A 51 11.90 0.80 28.51
N ARG A 52 11.82 2.01 27.93
CA ARG A 52 10.67 2.43 27.11
C ARG A 52 10.55 1.61 25.84
N ALA A 53 11.65 1.34 25.15
CA ALA A 53 11.68 0.52 23.94
C ALA A 53 11.21 -0.92 24.21
N LEU A 54 11.58 -1.51 25.36
CA LEU A 54 11.07 -2.82 25.78
C LEU A 54 9.56 -2.80 26.03
N VAL A 55 9.05 -1.77 26.72
CA VAL A 55 7.60 -1.61 26.95
C VAL A 55 6.85 -1.41 25.63
N GLU A 56 7.38 -0.56 24.75
CA GLU A 56 6.81 -0.29 23.43
C GLU A 56 6.83 -1.53 22.55
N SER A 57 7.94 -2.28 22.52
CA SER A 57 8.05 -3.55 21.80
C SER A 57 7.04 -4.58 22.30
N ARG A 58 6.91 -4.73 23.64
CA ARG A 58 5.89 -5.61 24.24
C ARG A 58 4.48 -5.18 23.88
N LYS A 59 4.20 -3.89 23.90
CA LYS A 59 2.91 -3.34 23.49
C LYS A 59 2.64 -3.59 22.01
N ALA A 60 3.62 -3.35 21.13
CA ALA A 60 3.51 -3.59 19.69
C ALA A 60 3.25 -5.07 19.38
N GLU A 61 3.93 -5.99 20.07
CA GLU A 61 3.67 -7.44 19.95
C GLU A 61 2.25 -7.79 20.42
N GLN A 62 1.80 -7.21 21.54
CA GLN A 62 0.46 -7.42 22.05
C GLN A 62 -0.61 -6.86 21.08
N ASP A 63 -0.39 -5.69 20.51
CA ASP A 63 -1.28 -5.07 19.53
C ASP A 63 -1.36 -5.90 18.25
N HIS A 64 -0.22 -6.41 17.77
CA HIS A 64 -0.18 -7.34 16.64
C HIS A 64 -0.96 -8.63 16.93
N ARG A 65 -0.79 -9.19 18.13
CA ARG A 65 -1.52 -10.39 18.59
C ARG A 65 -3.03 -10.14 18.59
N ARG A 66 -3.47 -9.02 19.19
CA ARG A 66 -4.89 -8.62 19.22
C ARG A 66 -5.44 -8.40 17.80
N ALA A 67 -4.67 -7.79 16.91
CA ALA A 67 -5.06 -7.59 15.52
C ALA A 67 -5.25 -8.93 14.79
N ARG A 68 -4.32 -9.89 15.00
CA ARG A 68 -4.43 -11.24 14.46
C ARG A 68 -5.67 -11.98 15.00
N GLU A 69 -5.96 -11.86 16.29
CA GLU A 69 -7.15 -12.46 16.90
C GLU A 69 -8.46 -11.91 16.32
N ARG A 70 -8.53 -10.58 16.12
CA ARG A 70 -9.66 -9.94 15.43
C ARG A 70 -9.80 -10.43 14.00
N ALA A 71 -8.70 -10.51 13.25
CA ALA A 71 -8.70 -11.01 11.88
C ALA A 71 -9.18 -12.47 11.81
N LEU A 72 -8.72 -13.34 12.72
CA LEU A 72 -9.19 -14.72 12.81
C LEU A 72 -10.67 -14.81 13.17
N HIS A 73 -11.18 -13.93 14.03
CA HIS A 73 -12.59 -13.86 14.35
C HIS A 73 -13.42 -13.50 13.10
N VAL A 74 -13.03 -12.45 12.37
CA VAL A 74 -13.69 -12.05 11.12
C VAL A 74 -13.62 -13.17 10.08
N ALA A 75 -12.46 -13.81 9.91
CA ALA A 75 -12.29 -14.93 9.00
C ALA A 75 -13.25 -16.08 9.31
N ARG A 76 -13.42 -16.43 10.60
CA ARG A 76 -14.40 -17.44 11.03
C ARG A 76 -15.83 -17.05 10.68
N GLN A 77 -16.22 -15.80 10.92
CA GLN A 77 -17.56 -15.30 10.57
C GLN A 77 -17.82 -15.33 9.06
N LEU A 78 -16.83 -14.98 8.25
CA LEU A 78 -16.93 -15.07 6.79
C LEU A 78 -17.05 -16.52 6.32
N VAL A 79 -16.22 -17.41 6.87
CA VAL A 79 -16.27 -18.85 6.57
C VAL A 79 -17.65 -19.41 6.89
N GLU A 80 -18.23 -19.05 8.03
CA GLU A 80 -19.56 -19.49 8.44
C GLU A 80 -20.68 -18.90 7.56
N PHE A 81 -20.66 -17.59 7.35
CA PHE A 81 -21.67 -16.87 6.57
C PHE A 81 -21.74 -17.35 5.12
N TRP A 82 -20.58 -17.56 4.49
CA TRP A 82 -20.48 -18.02 3.10
C TRP A 82 -20.36 -19.54 2.97
N ARG A 83 -20.35 -20.28 4.09
CA ARG A 83 -20.19 -21.75 4.16
C ARG A 83 -18.97 -22.26 3.39
N ILE A 84 -17.85 -21.54 3.48
CA ILE A 84 -16.59 -21.88 2.81
C ILE A 84 -16.01 -23.13 3.45
N GLU A 85 -15.71 -24.17 2.66
CA GLU A 85 -15.13 -25.40 3.20
C GLU A 85 -13.59 -25.32 3.28
N PRO A 86 -12.95 -25.99 4.25
CA PRO A 86 -11.49 -25.91 4.45
C PRO A 86 -10.66 -26.28 3.22
N ARG A 87 -11.19 -27.19 2.39
CA ARG A 87 -10.57 -27.59 1.11
C ARG A 87 -10.57 -26.47 0.07
N GLU A 88 -11.52 -25.54 0.13
CA GLU A 88 -11.57 -24.37 -0.76
C GLU A 88 -10.54 -23.31 -0.34
N LEU A 89 -10.23 -23.22 0.95
CA LEU A 89 -9.13 -22.39 1.48
C LEU A 89 -7.75 -23.03 1.26
N ALA A 90 -7.68 -24.36 1.38
CA ALA A 90 -6.45 -25.15 1.23
C ALA A 90 -6.14 -25.49 -0.23
N ALA A 91 -7.13 -25.37 -1.13
CA ALA A 91 -6.88 -25.33 -2.56
C ALA A 91 -5.77 -24.30 -2.76
N ARG A 92 -4.68 -24.74 -3.41
CA ARG A 92 -3.57 -23.86 -3.75
C ARG A 92 -4.22 -22.68 -4.43
N GLN A 93 -4.27 -21.52 -3.75
CA GLN A 93 -4.54 -20.26 -4.42
C GLN A 93 -3.63 -20.35 -5.65
N PRO A 94 -4.17 -20.30 -6.88
CA PRO A 94 -3.31 -20.25 -8.04
C PRO A 94 -2.36 -19.14 -7.67
N ARG A 95 -1.07 -19.50 -7.46
CA ARG A 95 -0.06 -18.52 -7.12
C ARG A 95 -0.35 -17.49 -8.18
N ALA A 96 -0.79 -16.30 -7.78
CA ALA A 96 -1.00 -15.26 -8.74
C ALA A 96 0.36 -15.21 -9.37
N ALA A 97 0.47 -15.81 -10.57
CA ALA A 97 1.54 -15.47 -11.44
C ALA A 97 1.43 -13.96 -11.36
N GLN A 98 2.55 -13.31 -11.14
CA GLN A 98 2.67 -11.97 -11.67
C GLN A 98 2.43 -12.20 -13.17
N VAL A 99 1.14 -12.29 -13.55
CA VAL A 99 0.66 -12.08 -14.88
C VAL A 99 1.07 -10.64 -14.97
N GLU A 100 2.28 -10.41 -15.52
CA GLU A 100 2.59 -9.16 -16.18
C GLU A 100 1.28 -8.82 -16.85
N ALA A 101 0.61 -7.79 -16.32
CA ALA A 101 -0.73 -7.49 -16.73
C ALA A 101 -0.60 -7.18 -18.21
N THR A 102 -0.86 -8.19 -19.06
CA THR A 102 -1.20 -7.98 -20.45
C THR A 102 -2.28 -6.93 -20.34
N PRO A 103 -2.05 -5.72 -20.88
CA PRO A 103 -2.93 -4.60 -20.63
C PRO A 103 -4.29 -5.06 -21.08
N ALA A 104 -5.12 -5.39 -20.10
CA ALA A 104 -6.43 -5.94 -20.34
C ALA A 104 -7.18 -4.73 -20.86
N VAL A 105 -7.36 -4.66 -22.17
CA VAL A 105 -8.16 -3.65 -22.83
C VAL A 105 -9.50 -3.63 -22.10
N ARG A 106 -9.67 -2.66 -21.21
CA ARG A 106 -10.85 -2.57 -20.35
C ARG A 106 -12.03 -2.02 -21.13
N TYR A 107 -11.75 -1.22 -22.15
CA TYR A 107 -12.77 -0.57 -22.97
C TYR A 107 -12.39 -0.64 -24.44
N ARG A 108 -13.31 -1.02 -25.30
CA ARG A 108 -13.19 -1.03 -26.76
C ARG A 108 -14.42 -0.40 -27.39
N HIS A 109 -14.23 0.56 -28.28
CA HIS A 109 -15.33 1.17 -29.02
C HIS A 109 -15.86 0.21 -30.10
N PRO A 110 -17.16 -0.09 -30.16
CA PRO A 110 -17.72 -1.07 -31.09
C PRO A 110 -17.67 -0.61 -32.56
N VAL A 111 -17.64 0.69 -32.81
CA VAL A 111 -17.71 1.27 -34.17
C VAL A 111 -16.32 1.64 -34.70
N THR A 112 -15.46 2.20 -33.86
CA THR A 112 -14.14 2.72 -34.27
C THR A 112 -13.00 1.76 -33.94
N GLY A 113 -13.25 0.76 -33.08
CA GLY A 113 -12.24 -0.22 -32.67
C GLY A 113 -11.18 0.31 -31.69
N GLU A 114 -11.27 1.58 -31.29
CA GLU A 114 -10.35 2.19 -30.32
C GLU A 114 -10.42 1.48 -28.97
N SER A 115 -9.28 1.26 -28.33
CA SER A 115 -9.16 0.50 -27.08
C SER A 115 -8.46 1.32 -26.00
N TRP A 116 -8.84 1.10 -24.74
CA TRP A 116 -8.24 1.73 -23.58
C TRP A 116 -8.13 0.76 -22.41
N ASP A 117 -6.92 0.64 -21.88
CA ASP A 117 -6.55 -0.34 -20.85
C ASP A 117 -6.88 0.12 -19.42
N GLY A 118 -7.45 1.33 -19.29
CA GLY A 118 -7.77 1.95 -18.01
C GLY A 118 -6.56 2.52 -17.26
N LEU A 119 -5.40 2.64 -17.93
CA LEU A 119 -4.18 3.22 -17.39
C LEU A 119 -3.96 4.62 -17.97
N GLY A 120 -3.68 5.60 -17.12
CA GLY A 120 -3.43 6.99 -17.51
C GLY A 120 -4.69 7.83 -17.73
N GLY A 121 -4.54 8.97 -18.41
CA GLY A 121 -5.63 9.91 -18.68
C GLY A 121 -6.66 9.32 -19.65
N GLN A 122 -7.95 9.61 -19.39
CA GLN A 122 -9.05 9.12 -20.22
C GLN A 122 -8.97 9.71 -21.65
N PRO A 123 -8.97 8.86 -22.70
CA PRO A 123 -8.89 9.31 -24.09
C PRO A 123 -10.18 10.02 -24.54
N GLU A 124 -10.05 10.89 -25.54
CA GLU A 124 -11.15 11.69 -26.09
C GLU A 124 -12.30 10.82 -26.63
N TRP A 125 -12.00 9.69 -27.27
CA TRP A 125 -13.01 8.79 -27.83
C TRP A 125 -13.91 8.21 -26.74
N LEU A 126 -13.34 7.84 -25.57
CA LEU A 126 -14.12 7.28 -24.46
C LEU A 126 -15.04 8.33 -23.83
N ARG A 127 -14.58 9.59 -23.77
CA ARG A 127 -15.40 10.72 -23.31
C ARG A 127 -16.54 11.04 -24.29
N ARG A 128 -16.28 10.96 -25.60
CA ARG A 128 -17.30 11.14 -26.66
C ARG A 128 -18.31 10.00 -26.67
N ALA A 129 -17.84 8.76 -26.54
CA ALA A 129 -18.67 7.56 -26.47
C ALA A 129 -19.67 7.62 -25.29
N LEU A 130 -19.17 7.96 -24.09
CA LEU A 130 -20.00 8.06 -22.88
C LEU A 130 -20.90 9.30 -22.85
N GLY A 131 -20.50 10.40 -23.48
CA GLY A 131 -21.20 11.70 -23.36
C GLY A 131 -22.06 12.09 -24.56
N LYS A 132 -21.52 11.98 -25.78
CA LYS A 132 -22.19 12.42 -27.02
C LYS A 132 -22.91 11.28 -27.73
N GLU A 133 -22.35 10.09 -27.71
CA GLU A 133 -22.89 8.92 -28.42
C GLU A 133 -23.81 8.07 -27.53
N GLY A 134 -23.78 8.30 -26.21
CA GLY A 134 -24.71 7.67 -25.26
C GLY A 134 -24.39 6.21 -24.92
N TYR A 135 -23.20 5.70 -25.29
CA TYR A 135 -22.77 4.35 -24.93
C TYR A 135 -22.63 4.21 -23.42
N ARG A 136 -22.99 3.04 -22.90
CA ARG A 136 -22.77 2.70 -21.49
C ARG A 136 -21.43 1.99 -21.31
N VAL A 137 -20.86 2.15 -20.12
CA VAL A 137 -19.61 1.49 -19.69
C VAL A 137 -19.66 -0.03 -19.94
N ALA A 138 -20.82 -0.67 -19.75
CA ALA A 138 -21.03 -2.10 -19.97
C ALA A 138 -20.98 -2.52 -21.46
N GLU A 139 -21.31 -1.62 -22.40
CA GLU A 139 -21.28 -1.89 -23.84
C GLU A 139 -19.90 -1.62 -24.45
N LEU A 140 -19.12 -0.75 -23.79
CA LEU A 140 -17.74 -0.47 -24.16
C LEU A 140 -16.77 -1.47 -23.54
N GLN A 141 -17.18 -2.21 -22.50
CA GLN A 141 -16.38 -3.33 -22.00
C GLN A 141 -16.49 -4.50 -22.98
N PRO A 142 -15.38 -5.10 -23.43
CA PRO A 142 -15.46 -6.37 -24.13
C PRO A 142 -16.02 -7.38 -23.14
N GLY A 143 -17.33 -7.63 -23.25
CA GLY A 143 -18.01 -8.64 -22.47
C GLY A 143 -17.35 -9.99 -22.70
N THR A 144 -17.38 -10.85 -21.68
CA THR A 144 -16.89 -12.24 -21.70
C THR A 144 -17.34 -13.04 -22.94
N ASP A 145 -18.40 -12.58 -23.62
CA ASP A 145 -18.94 -13.12 -24.88
C ASP A 145 -18.01 -12.95 -26.11
N ASP A 146 -17.17 -11.91 -26.18
CA ASP A 146 -16.29 -11.68 -27.34
C ASP A 146 -15.15 -12.72 -27.40
N PHE A 147 -14.69 -13.20 -26.24
CA PHE A 147 -13.75 -14.32 -26.16
C PHE A 147 -14.36 -15.63 -26.70
N ALA A 148 -15.66 -15.85 -26.50
CA ALA A 148 -16.37 -17.01 -27.03
C ALA A 148 -16.58 -16.92 -28.55
N ARG A 149 -16.79 -15.71 -29.08
CA ARG A 149 -16.98 -15.46 -30.52
C ARG A 149 -15.66 -15.46 -31.30
N ALA A 150 -14.57 -14.94 -30.73
CA ALA A 150 -13.24 -14.95 -31.34
C ALA A 150 -12.66 -16.38 -31.47
N ALA A 151 -13.02 -17.29 -30.57
CA ALA A 151 -12.68 -18.72 -30.69
C ALA A 151 -13.43 -19.41 -31.85
N ALA A 152 -14.67 -18.99 -32.14
CA ALA A 152 -15.49 -19.58 -33.20
C ALA A 152 -15.07 -19.16 -34.62
N THR A 153 -14.43 -17.99 -34.79
CA THR A 153 -14.02 -17.49 -36.12
C THR A 153 -12.72 -18.13 -36.65
N ARG A 154 -11.93 -18.81 -35.81
CA ARG A 154 -10.66 -19.44 -36.24
C ARG A 154 -10.81 -20.85 -36.84
N VAL A 155 -12.03 -21.38 -36.90
CA VAL A 155 -12.34 -22.75 -37.41
C VAL A 155 -12.83 -22.74 -38.88
N ARG A 156 -12.82 -21.60 -39.58
CA ARG A 156 -13.21 -21.53 -41.00
C ARG A 156 -12.20 -20.76 -41.84
N SER A 157 -11.02 -21.36 -42.06
CA SER A 157 -10.11 -21.06 -43.17
C SER A 157 -9.13 -22.23 -43.29
N GLU A 158 -9.64 -23.36 -43.78
CA GLU A 158 -8.86 -24.34 -44.56
C GLU A 158 -9.20 -24.12 -46.03
#